data_AF-A0A9D5EED7-F1
#
_entry.id   AF-A0A9D5EED7-F1
#
_cell.length_a   1.000
_cell.length_b   1.000
_cell.length_c   1.000
_cell.angle_alpha   90.00
_cell.angle_beta   90.00
_cell.angle_gamma   90.00
#
_symmetry.space_group_name_H-M   'P 1'
#
loop_
_entity.id
_entity.type
_entity.pdbx_description
1 polymer ?
#
loop_
_entity_poly.entity_id
_entity_poly.type
_entity_poly.pdbx_seq_one_letter_code
_entity_poly.pdbx_strand_id
1 'polypeptide(L)' 'MTYSIMGGSGTTLGPVSHVKVMVFSYNALWEGRYFEEQEVAVYFKQDGGEITLLTVKCRCGRGFPRVSH' A
#
# COMPACT_ATOMS: atom_id res chain seq x y z
N MET A 1 -17.91 -7.03 -13.61
CA MET A 1 -17.35 -6.33 -12.44
C MET A 1 -16.18 -7.16 -11.95
N THR A 2 -14.95 -6.67 -12.09
CA THR A 2 -13.73 -7.44 -11.76
C THR A 2 -12.99 -6.71 -10.66
N TYR A 3 -12.86 -7.35 -9.51
CA TYR A 3 -12.02 -6.92 -8.40
C TYR A 3 -10.87 -7.91 -8.32
N SER A 4 -9.63 -7.44 -8.21
CA SER A 4 -8.50 -8.32 -7.91
C SER A 4 -7.57 -7.60 -6.95
N ILE A 5 -7.52 -8.09 -5.71
CA ILE A 5 -6.46 -7.82 -4.75
C ILE A 5 -5.86 -9.20 -4.47
N MET A 6 -4.67 -9.46 -5.00
CA MET A 6 -3.97 -10.74 -4.87
C MET A 6 -2.83 -10.58 -3.88
N GLY A 7 -3.09 -10.99 -2.64
CA GLY A 7 -2.04 -11.43 -1.73
C GLY A 7 -1.91 -12.95 -1.86
N GLY A 8 -0.68 -13.45 -2.03
CA GLY A 8 -0.37 -14.88 -2.07
C GLY A 8 -0.27 -15.46 -3.47
N SER A 9 0.68 -16.37 -3.64
CA SER A 9 1.16 -16.97 -4.88
C SER A 9 0.07 -17.38 -5.88
N GLY A 10 0.15 -16.82 -7.09
CA GLY A 10 -0.49 -17.32 -8.30
C GLY A 10 -1.99 -17.04 -8.41
N THR A 11 -2.37 -16.01 -9.17
CA THR A 11 -3.56 -15.86 -10.05
C THR A 11 -3.68 -14.37 -10.47
N THR A 12 -4.05 -14.13 -11.72
CA THR A 12 -3.91 -12.87 -12.47
C THR A 12 -4.74 -11.69 -11.90
N LEU A 13 -4.10 -10.56 -11.62
CA LEU A 13 -4.74 -9.26 -11.37
C LEU A 13 -5.14 -8.62 -12.71
N GLY A 14 -6.37 -8.12 -12.89
CA GLY A 14 -6.64 -7.09 -13.91
C GLY A 14 -5.77 -5.84 -13.61
N PRO A 15 -5.34 -5.01 -14.60
CA PRO A 15 -4.02 -4.38 -14.57
C PRO A 15 -3.97 -3.19 -13.60
N VAL A 16 -3.85 -3.47 -12.30
CA VAL A 16 -3.02 -2.66 -11.42
C VAL A 16 -1.61 -2.83 -11.93
N SER A 17 -1.07 -1.82 -12.61
CA SER A 17 0.27 -1.94 -13.21
C SER A 17 1.37 -1.77 -12.16
N HIS A 18 1.12 -1.02 -11.08
CA HIS A 18 2.14 -0.69 -10.10
C HIS A 18 1.63 -0.63 -8.65
N VAL A 19 2.54 -0.93 -7.72
CA VAL A 19 2.39 -0.70 -6.29
C VAL A 19 3.62 0.03 -5.77
N LYS A 20 3.41 1.03 -4.91
CA LYS A 20 4.47 1.69 -4.14
C LYS A 20 4.18 1.56 -2.66
N VAL A 21 5.12 0.96 -1.92
CA VAL A 21 5.05 0.80 -0.47
C VAL A 21 5.99 1.79 0.20
N MET A 22 5.49 2.49 1.20
CA MET A 22 6.25 3.46 1.98
C MET A 22 6.02 3.17 3.45
N VAL A 23 7.10 3.15 4.22
CA VAL A 23 7.07 3.04 5.68
C VAL A 23 7.63 4.32 6.25
N PHE A 24 6.89 4.95 7.14
CA PHE A 24 7.31 6.19 7.80
C PHE A 24 6.98 6.15 9.28
N SER A 25 7.72 6.94 10.06
CA SER A 25 7.44 7.17 11.47
C SER A 25 6.11 7.91 11.59
N TYR A 26 5.18 7.34 12.36
CA TYR A 26 3.86 7.91 12.59
C TYR A 26 3.76 8.55 13.97
N ASN A 27 4.22 7.84 15.02
CA ASN A 27 4.34 8.33 16.39
C ASN A 27 3.08 9.05 16.93
N ALA A 28 1.90 8.48 16.71
CA ALA A 28 0.63 9.09 17.10
C ALA A 28 -0.38 8.07 17.63
N LEU A 29 -1.41 8.58 18.33
CA LEU A 29 -2.53 7.81 18.84
C LEU A 29 -3.60 7.65 17.75
N TRP A 30 -4.04 6.41 17.54
CA TRP A 30 -5.18 6.05 16.69
C TRP A 30 -6.08 5.08 17.44
N GLU A 31 -7.37 5.39 17.54
CA GLU A 31 -8.38 4.58 18.26
C GLU A 31 -7.92 4.14 19.67
N GLY A 32 -7.28 5.05 20.40
CA GLY A 32 -6.79 4.80 21.77
C GLY A 32 -5.54 3.93 21.86
N ARG A 33 -4.88 3.60 20.74
CA ARG A 33 -3.60 2.89 20.70
C ARG A 33 -2.52 3.75 20.08
N TYR A 34 -1.33 3.71 20.65
CA TYR A 34 -0.17 4.40 20.10
C TYR A 34 0.51 3.55 19.04
N PHE A 35 0.86 4.15 17.90
CA PHE A 35 1.56 3.49 16.81
C PHE A 35 2.83 4.26 16.45
N GLU A 36 3.95 3.54 16.42
CA GLU A 36 5.27 4.10 16.09
C GLU A 36 5.44 4.32 14.59
N GLU A 37 4.95 3.38 13.79
CA GLU A 37 5.12 3.37 12.34
C GLU A 37 3.79 3.23 11.60
N GLN A 38 3.78 3.70 10.35
CA GLN A 38 2.69 3.51 9.42
C GLN A 38 3.26 3.03 8.07
N GLU A 39 2.72 1.91 7.58
CA GLU A 39 2.97 1.37 6.26
C GLU A 39 1.81 1.77 5.34
N VAL A 40 2.13 2.41 4.23
CA VAL A 40 1.17 2.82 3.20
C VAL A 40 1.54 2.14 1.89
N ALA A 41 0.61 1.34 1.36
CA ALA A 41 0.68 0.75 0.04
C ALA A 41 -0.27 1.49 -0.89
N VAL A 42 0.30 2.10 -1.94
CA VAL A 42 -0.41 2.85 -2.97
C VAL A 42 -0.47 1.98 -4.23
N TYR A 43 -1.67 1.62 -4.63
CA TYR A 43 -1.93 0.88 -5.87
C TYR A 43 -2.42 1.88 -6.91
N PHE A 44 -1.72 1.91 -8.05
CA PHE A 44 -2.04 2.85 -9.13
C PHE A 44 -1.85 2.19 -10.48
N LYS A 45 -2.46 2.81 -11.48
CA LYS A 45 -2.26 2.50 -12.89
C LYS A 45 -1.65 3.73 -13.57
N GLN A 46 -0.71 3.49 -14.46
CA GLN A 46 -0.04 4.52 -15.24
C GLN A 46 -0.34 4.30 -16.71
N ASP A 47 -0.93 5.30 -17.37
CA ASP A 47 -1.27 5.26 -18.79
C ASP A 47 -1.07 6.65 -19.40
N GLY A 48 -0.44 6.73 -20.58
CA GLY A 48 -0.20 8.00 -21.26
C GLY A 48 0.59 9.05 -20.46
N GLY A 49 1.34 8.66 -19.42
CA GLY A 49 2.01 9.58 -18.49
C GLY A 49 1.14 10.08 -17.33
N GLU A 50 -0.15 9.75 -17.31
CA GLU A 50 -1.05 10.03 -16.20
C GLU A 50 -1.02 8.91 -15.17
N ILE A 51 -1.16 9.29 -13.90
CA ILE A 51 -1.25 8.34 -12.78
C ILE A 51 -2.68 8.37 -12.27
N THR A 52 -3.38 7.25 -12.39
CA THR A 52 -4.68 7.07 -11.71
C THR A 52 -4.47 6.26 -10.44
N LEU A 53 -4.69 6.90 -9.30
CA LEU A 53 -4.75 6.22 -8.01
C LEU A 53 -5.95 5.28 -7.95
N LEU A 54 -5.72 4.02 -7.57
CA LEU A 54 -6.78 3.02 -7.46
C LEU A 54 -7.18 2.81 -6.01
N THR A 55 -6.20 2.46 -5.18
CA THR A 55 -6.43 2.09 -3.79
C THR A 55 -5.25 2.51 -2.93
N VAL A 56 -5.53 2.97 -1.72
CA VAL A 56 -4.53 3.14 -0.67
C VAL A 56 -4.87 2.18 0.46
N LYS A 57 -3.90 1.35 0.86
CA LYS A 57 -4.00 0.51 2.04
C LYS A 57 -3.02 1.03 3.08
N CYS A 58 -3.53 1.29 4.28
CA CYS A 58 -2.74 1.78 5.39
C CYS A 58 -2.74 0.77 6.54
N ARG A 59 -1.58 0.54 7.14
CA ARG A 59 -1.41 -0.29 8.34
C ARG A 59 -0.62 0.50 9.38
N CYS A 60 -1.16 0.65 10.57
CA CYS A 60 -0.46 1.24 11.71
C CYS A 60 0.16 0.12 12.55
N GLY A 61 1.40 0.29 12.99
CA GLY A 61 2.13 -0.80 13.66
C GLY A 61 3.57 -0.43 13.99
N ARG A 62 4.42 -1.45 14.03
CA ARG A 62 5.87 -1.34 14.23
C ARG A 62 6.58 -2.49 13.53
N GLY A 63 7.82 -2.27 13.11
CA GLY A 63 8.68 -3.28 12.52
C GLY A 63 8.30 -3.63 11.07
N PHE A 64 7.76 -2.68 10.31
CA PHE A 64 7.45 -2.93 8.91
C PHE A 64 8.73 -3.11 8.08
N PRO A 65 8.75 -4.02 7.08
CA PRO A 65 9.91 -4.19 6.21
C PRO A 65 10.19 -2.90 5.43
N ARG A 66 11.36 -2.30 5.65
CA ARG A 66 11.79 -1.14 4.87
C ARG A 66 12.48 -1.64 3.62
N VAL A 67 11.84 -1.47 2.47
CA VAL A 67 12.49 -1.68 1.17
C VAL A 67 13.43 -0.50 0.88
N SER A 68 14.72 -0.69 1.16
CA SER A 68 15.78 0.21 0.70
C SER A 68 15.79 0.19 -0.83
N HIS A 69 15.51 1.33 -1.47
CA HIS A 69 15.73 1.54 -2.90
C HIS A 69 17.23 1.76 -3.17
#